data_AF-Q92GK2-F1
#
_entry.id   AF-Q92GK2-F1
#
_cell.length_a   1.000
_cell.length_b   1.000
_cell.length_c   1.000
_cell.angle_alpha   90.00
_cell.angle_beta   90.00
_cell.angle_gamma   90.00
#
_symmetry.space_group_name_H-M   'P 1'
#
loop_
_entity.id
_entity.type
_entity.pdbx_description
1 polymer ?
#
loop_
_entity_poly.entity_id
_entity_poly.type
_entity_poly.pdbx_seq_one_letter_code
_entity_poly.pdbx_strand_id
1 'polypeptide(L)'
;MFILNIFKTNWHKILSESTTSDLSNKNITDEQAKDLAAALKANRSLTSLYLPWNNIGEATFKIINEYLYRNKTITKKSRKEI
;
A
#
# COMPACT_ATOMS: atom_id res chain seq x y z
N MET A 1 -3.34 -4.09 18.55
CA MET A 1 -2.95 -5.49 18.26
C MET A 1 -2.18 -5.47 16.94
N PHE A 2 -0.87 -5.26 17.02
CA PHE A 2 0.06 -5.20 15.88
C PHE A 2 0.52 -6.63 15.60
N ILE A 3 0.02 -7.25 14.54
CA ILE A 3 0.50 -8.58 14.14
C ILE A 3 1.81 -8.40 13.37
N LEU A 4 2.87 -8.84 14.02
CA LEU A 4 4.09 -9.46 13.50
C LEU A 4 4.75 -8.79 12.28
N ASN A 5 5.71 -7.95 12.63
CA ASN A 5 6.86 -7.55 11.83
C ASN A 5 7.69 -8.79 11.43
N ILE A 6 7.50 -9.32 10.22
CA ILE A 6 8.34 -10.41 9.68
C ILE A 6 9.21 -9.93 8.50
N PHE A 7 8.93 -8.75 7.93
CA PHE A 7 9.73 -8.21 6.84
C PHE A 7 10.46 -6.97 7.30
N LYS A 8 11.72 -6.85 6.89
CA LYS A 8 12.72 -5.80 7.15
C LYS A 8 12.24 -4.34 6.89
N THR A 9 10.97 -4.14 6.53
CA THR A 9 10.32 -2.88 6.14
C THR A 9 9.00 -2.71 6.89
N ASN A 10 8.91 -1.68 7.74
CA ASN A 10 7.67 -1.32 8.45
C ASN A 10 6.67 -0.62 7.50
N TRP A 11 5.99 -1.39 6.63
CA TRP A 11 5.00 -0.85 5.70
C TRP A 11 3.89 -0.06 6.41
N HIS A 12 3.44 -0.49 7.58
CA HIS A 12 2.48 0.27 8.37
C HIS A 12 2.94 1.70 8.66
N LYS A 13 4.21 1.89 9.01
CA LYS A 13 4.77 3.23 9.27
C LYS A 13 4.81 4.07 7.99
N ILE A 14 5.40 3.50 6.93
CA ILE A 14 5.56 4.15 5.61
C ILE A 14 4.22 4.62 5.04
N LEU A 15 3.18 3.79 5.18
CA LEU A 15 1.85 4.09 4.65
C LEU A 15 0.99 4.92 5.62
N SER A 16 1.34 4.99 6.92
CA SER A 16 0.54 5.73 7.92
C SER A 16 0.84 7.23 7.95
N GLU A 17 2.05 7.62 7.58
CA GLU A 17 2.53 9.00 7.72
C GLU A 17 2.15 9.88 6.50
N SER A 18 1.55 9.32 5.44
CA SER A 18 1.28 10.06 4.19
C SER A 18 0.15 9.46 3.35
N THR A 19 -0.49 10.29 2.53
CA THR A 19 -1.50 9.86 1.54
C THR A 19 -0.87 9.41 0.21
N THR A 20 0.40 9.75 0.00
CA THR A 20 1.19 9.40 -1.18
C THR A 20 2.54 8.84 -0.74
N SER A 21 2.97 7.71 -1.31
CA SER A 21 4.29 7.14 -1.07
C SER A 21 4.98 6.78 -2.38
N ASP A 22 6.28 7.09 -2.48
CA ASP A 22 7.12 6.69 -3.61
C ASP A 22 8.11 5.61 -3.17
N LEU A 23 7.95 4.42 -3.76
CA LEU A 23 8.78 3.24 -3.54
C LEU A 23 9.43 2.76 -4.85
N SER A 24 9.63 3.68 -5.79
CA SER A 24 10.33 3.43 -7.04
C SER A 24 11.74 2.91 -6.80
N ASN A 25 12.16 1.90 -7.58
CA ASN A 25 13.53 1.35 -7.55
C ASN A 25 14.02 0.92 -6.15
N LYS A 26 13.19 0.19 -5.40
CA LYS A 26 13.52 -0.33 -4.06
C LYS A 26 13.85 -1.82 -4.06
N ASN A 27 14.01 -2.41 -5.26
CA ASN A 27 14.16 -3.85 -5.45
C ASN A 27 13.08 -4.66 -4.73
N ILE A 28 11.85 -4.13 -4.66
CA ILE A 28 10.72 -4.82 -4.05
C ILE A 28 10.43 -6.06 -4.88
N THR A 29 10.46 -7.22 -4.23
CA THR A 29 10.09 -8.50 -4.83
C THR A 29 8.58 -8.73 -4.76
N ASP A 30 8.09 -9.70 -5.54
CA ASP A 30 6.68 -10.10 -5.51
C ASP A 30 6.19 -10.49 -4.10
N GLU A 31 7.04 -11.12 -3.29
CA GLU A 31 6.73 -11.48 -1.90
C GLU A 31 6.55 -10.23 -1.02
N GLN A 32 7.52 -9.32 -1.05
CA GLN A 32 7.44 -8.06 -0.30
C GLN A 32 6.26 -7.18 -0.74
N ALA A 33 5.89 -7.25 -2.02
CA ALA A 33 4.73 -6.57 -2.57
C ALA A 33 3.40 -7.17 -2.09
N LYS A 34 3.34 -8.47 -1.80
CA LYS A 34 2.17 -9.10 -1.15
C LYS A 34 2.00 -8.63 0.29
N ASP A 35 3.10 -8.47 1.03
CA ASP A 35 3.04 -7.88 2.38
C ASP A 35 2.58 -6.44 2.35
N LEU A 36 3.08 -5.67 1.36
CA LEU A 36 2.62 -4.30 1.11
C LEU A 36 1.11 -4.27 0.83
N ALA A 37 0.59 -5.20 0.02
CA ALA A 37 -0.84 -5.32 -0.24
C ALA A 37 -1.64 -5.63 1.04
N ALA A 38 -1.14 -6.51 1.91
CA ALA A 38 -1.76 -6.79 3.20
C ALA A 38 -1.78 -5.55 4.11
N ALA A 39 -0.69 -4.78 4.15
CA ALA A 39 -0.62 -3.52 4.88
C ALA A 39 -1.58 -2.46 4.30
N LEU A 40 -1.69 -2.36 2.97
CA LEU A 40 -2.65 -1.48 2.28
C LEU A 40 -4.10 -1.85 2.57
N LYS A 41 -4.41 -3.13 2.76
CA LYS A 41 -5.74 -3.59 3.15
C LYS A 41 -6.13 -3.11 4.56
N ALA A 42 -5.17 -2.97 5.48
CA ALA A 42 -5.40 -2.44 6.82
C ALA A 42 -5.35 -0.90 6.86
N ASN A 43 -4.63 -0.27 5.93
CA ASN A 43 -4.55 1.17 5.78
C ASN A 43 -5.83 1.74 5.13
N ARG A 44 -6.27 2.94 5.53
CA ARG A 44 -7.42 3.64 4.95
C ARG A 44 -7.10 5.05 4.43
N SER A 45 -5.86 5.50 4.60
CA SER A 45 -5.42 6.87 4.37
C SER A 45 -4.66 7.02 3.06
N LEU A 46 -3.90 5.99 2.67
CA LEU A 46 -3.08 6.04 1.46
C LEU A 46 -3.93 5.99 0.18
N THR A 47 -3.73 6.98 -0.69
CA THR A 47 -4.47 7.13 -1.95
C THR A 47 -3.60 6.97 -3.19
N SER A 48 -2.29 7.13 -3.06
CA SER A 48 -1.33 7.08 -4.16
C SER A 48 -0.06 6.33 -3.76
N LEU A 49 0.41 5.44 -4.62
CA LEU A 49 1.62 4.65 -4.38
C LEU A 49 2.35 4.41 -5.71
N TYR A 50 3.62 4.81 -5.76
CA TYR A 50 4.48 4.61 -6.92
C TYR A 50 5.41 3.43 -6.67
N LEU A 51 5.35 2.43 -7.56
CA LEU A 51 6.20 1.23 -7.54
C LEU A 51 7.00 0.95 -8.83
N PRO A 52 7.27 1.91 -9.74
CA PRO A 52 8.02 1.62 -10.96
C PRO A 52 9.45 1.14 -10.65
N TRP A 53 10.04 0.41 -11.60
CA TRP A 53 11.38 -0.17 -11.46
C TRP A 53 11.55 -1.12 -10.25
N ASN A 54 10.49 -1.84 -9.88
CA ASN A 54 10.55 -2.96 -8.94
C ASN A 54 10.25 -4.29 -9.64
N ASN A 55 10.62 -5.41 -9.00
CA ASN A 55 10.43 -6.75 -9.55
C ASN A 55 9.13 -7.37 -9.03
N ILE A 56 8.01 -6.70 -9.33
CA ILE A 56 6.67 -7.08 -8.87
C ILE A 56 5.93 -7.74 -10.02
N GLY A 57 5.33 -8.91 -9.77
CA GLY A 57 4.52 -9.60 -10.76
C GLY A 57 3.22 -8.85 -11.06
N GLU A 58 2.70 -8.99 -12.28
CA GLU A 58 1.45 -8.34 -12.71
C GLU A 58 0.26 -8.66 -11.78
N ALA A 59 0.17 -9.91 -11.30
CA ALA A 59 -0.88 -10.35 -10.39
C ALA A 59 -0.84 -9.57 -9.06
N THR A 60 0.34 -9.44 -8.45
CA THR A 60 0.52 -8.69 -7.21
C THR A 60 0.29 -7.20 -7.42
N PHE A 61 0.70 -6.66 -8.56
CA PHE A 61 0.43 -5.27 -8.93
C PHE A 61 -1.06 -4.96 -9.07
N LYS A 62 -1.87 -5.88 -9.62
CA LYS A 62 -3.34 -5.75 -9.66
C LYS A 62 -3.95 -5.70 -8.26
N ILE A 63 -3.51 -6.57 -7.36
CA ILE A 63 -3.99 -6.60 -5.97
C ILE A 63 -3.68 -5.27 -5.25
N ILE A 64 -2.46 -4.74 -5.42
CA ILE A 64 -2.07 -3.44 -4.84
C ILE A 64 -2.98 -2.32 -5.34
N ASN A 65 -3.24 -2.26 -6.65
CA ASN A 65 -4.11 -1.24 -7.24
C ASN A 65 -5.56 -1.33 -6.75
N GLU A 66 -6.09 -2.54 -6.55
CA GLU A 66 -7.43 -2.74 -6.01
C GLU A 66 -7.56 -2.14 -4.60
N TYR A 67 -6.58 -2.39 -3.72
CA TYR A 67 -6.60 -1.84 -2.37
C TYR A 67 -6.39 -0.31 -2.35
N LEU A 68 -5.54 0.24 -3.22
CA LEU A 68 -5.38 1.69 -3.37
C LEU A 68 -6.68 2.34 -3.83
N TYR A 69 -7.36 1.75 -4.81
CA TYR A 69 -8.64 2.25 -5.31
C TYR A 69 -9.72 2.23 -4.23
N ARG A 70 -9.78 1.15 -3.45
CA ARG A 70 -10.68 1.04 -2.29
C ARG A 70 -10.41 2.14 -1.26
N ASN A 71 -9.14 2.38 -0.92
CA ASN A 71 -8.77 3.42 0.05
C ASN A 71 -9.09 4.83 -0.46
N LYS A 72 -8.82 5.13 -1.74
CA LYS A 72 -9.26 6.37 -2.39
C LYS A 72 -10.77 6.58 -2.33
N THR A 73 -11.54 5.50 -2.48
CA THR A 73 -13.01 5.53 -2.41
C THR A 73 -13.51 5.77 -0.99
N ILE A 74 -12.90 5.13 0.01
CA ILE A 74 -13.22 5.32 1.43
C ILE A 74 -12.93 6.77 1.85
N THR A 75 -11.74 7.30 1.52
CA THR A 75 -11.35 8.69 1.82
C THR A 75 -12.26 9.70 1.12
N LYS A 76 -12.74 9.41 -0.09
CA LYS A 76 -13.68 10.27 -0.80
C LYS A 76 -15.08 10.25 -0.18
N LYS A 77 -15.54 9.11 0.35
CA LYS A 77 -16.84 9.00 1.02
C LYS A 77 -16.83 9.71 2.37
N SER A 78 -15.79 9.53 3.19
CA SER A 78 -15.70 10.20 4.50
C SER A 78 -15.60 11.73 4.42
N ARG A 79 -15.11 12.29 3.30
CA ARG A 79 -15.05 13.74 3.08
C ARG A 79 -16.35 14.37 2.57
N LYS A 80 -17.37 13.57 2.23
CA LYS A 80 -18.63 14.03 1.61
C LYS A 80 -19.83 14.08 2.56
N GLU A 81 -19.65 13.73 3.83
CA GLU A 81 -20.67 13.86 4.87
C GLU A 81 -20.38 15.10 5.73
N ILE A 82 -20.47 16.30 5.14
CA ILE A 82 -20.63 17.58 5.84
C ILE A 82 -21.47 18.50 4.96
#